data_AF-A0A956CFX8-F1
#
_entry.id   AF-A0A956CFX8-F1
#
_cell.length_a   1.000
_cell.length_b   1.000
_cell.length_c   1.000
_cell.angle_alpha   90.00
_cell.angle_beta   90.00
_cell.angle_gamma   90.00
#
_symmetry.space_group_name_H-M   'P 1'
#
loop_
_entity.id
_entity.type
_entity.pdbx_description
1 polymer ?
#
loop_
_entity_poly.entity_id
_entity_poly.type
_entity_poly.pdbx_seq_one_letter_code
_entity_poly.pdbx_strand_id
1 'polypeptide(L)' 'MALVDCPECGKPISSEAYTCPKCGYPTERHKKAQGGWKRAIGLWFALIVLFLLTWQLISPR' A
#
# COMPACT_ATOMS: atom_id res chain seq x y z
N MET A 1 -11.71 -23.68 -2.41
CA MET A 1 -10.69 -23.31 -1.40
C MET A 1 -9.34 -23.56 -2.05
N ALA A 2 -8.54 -22.55 -2.31
CA ALA A 2 -7.24 -22.75 -2.97
C ALA A 2 -6.18 -23.03 -1.91
N LEU A 3 -5.81 -24.30 -1.74
CA LEU A 3 -4.63 -24.64 -0.97
C LEU A 3 -3.42 -24.45 -1.88
N VAL A 4 -2.39 -23.80 -1.36
CA VAL A 4 -1.12 -23.59 -2.05
C VAL A 4 -0.05 -24.39 -1.34
N ASP A 5 0.85 -25.00 -2.08
CA ASP A 5 1.95 -25.73 -1.46
C ASP A 5 2.94 -24.74 -0.83
N CYS A 6 3.28 -24.99 0.42
CA CYS A 6 4.29 -24.21 1.11
C CYS A 6 5.65 -24.41 0.40
N PRO A 7 6.36 -23.34 -0.02
CA PRO A 7 7.61 -23.44 -0.77
C PRO A 7 8.73 -24.12 0.03
N GLU A 8 8.65 -24.10 1.36
CA GLU A 8 9.66 -24.72 2.22
C GLU A 8 9.37 -26.20 2.55
N CYS A 9 8.13 -26.51 2.94
CA CYS A 9 7.82 -27.84 3.48
C CYS A 9 7.03 -28.73 2.52
N GLY A 10 6.55 -28.18 1.41
CA GLY A 10 5.74 -28.87 0.41
C GLY A 10 4.37 -29.34 0.92
N LYS A 11 3.93 -28.85 2.09
CA LYS A 11 2.59 -29.16 2.63
C LYS A 11 1.59 -28.14 2.09
N PRO A 12 0.35 -28.58 1.81
CA PRO A 12 -0.69 -27.67 1.39
C PRO A 12 -1.10 -26.75 2.54
N ILE A 13 -1.09 -25.45 2.30
CA ILE A 13 -1.50 -24.39 3.24
C ILE A 13 -2.61 -23.54 2.64
N SER A 14 -3.40 -22.88 3.50
CA SER A 14 -4.40 -21.93 3.00
C SER A 14 -3.71 -20.76 2.30
N SER A 15 -4.22 -20.36 1.14
CA SER A 15 -3.76 -19.17 0.41
C SER A 15 -3.86 -17.86 1.22
N GLU A 16 -4.60 -17.89 2.32
CA GLU A 16 -4.85 -16.78 3.25
C GLU A 16 -4.00 -16.87 4.53
N ALA A 17 -3.25 -17.95 4.73
CA ALA A 17 -2.44 -18.12 5.94
C ALA A 17 -1.20 -17.22 5.88
N TYR A 18 -1.04 -16.32 6.86
CA TYR A 18 0.14 -15.45 7.02
C TYR A 18 1.43 -16.23 7.26
N THR A 19 1.32 -17.38 7.90
CA THR A 19 2.45 -18.25 8.25
C THR A 19 2.02 -19.69 8.06
N CYS A 20 2.92 -20.52 7.53
CA CYS A 20 2.69 -21.94 7.40
C CYS A 20 2.60 -22.58 8.81
N PRO A 21 1.48 -23.22 9.19
CA PRO A 21 1.32 -23.84 10.50
C PRO A 21 2.16 -25.13 10.67
N LYS A 22 2.73 -25.66 9.58
CA LYS A 22 3.54 -26.89 9.60
C LYS A 22 5.03 -26.63 9.84
N CYS A 23 5.59 -25.59 9.23
CA CYS A 23 7.02 -25.28 9.32
C CYS A 23 7.33 -23.90 9.91
N GLY A 24 6.34 -23.01 10.06
CA GLY A 24 6.55 -21.66 10.56
C GLY A 24 6.99 -20.64 9.49
N TYR A 25 7.02 -21.00 8.21
CA TYR A 25 7.44 -20.07 7.15
C TYR A 25 6.41 -18.96 6.89
N PRO A 26 6.79 -17.67 6.91
CA PRO A 26 5.90 -16.56 6.61
C PRO A 26 5.57 -16.51 5.12
N THR A 27 4.28 -16.43 4.76
CA THR A 27 3.85 -16.40 3.36
C THR A 27 3.91 -14.98 2.82
N GLU A 28 4.44 -14.81 1.60
CA GLU A 28 4.70 -13.48 1.03
C GLU A 28 3.46 -12.72 0.53
N ARG A 29 2.25 -13.25 0.74
CA ARG A 29 1.04 -12.80 0.01
C ARG A 29 0.43 -11.47 0.47
N HIS A 30 0.97 -10.82 1.51
CA HIS A 30 0.41 -9.57 2.05
C HIS A 30 1.10 -8.26 1.61
N LYS A 31 1.91 -8.27 0.54
CA LYS A 31 2.52 -7.04 0.00
C LYS A 31 1.75 -6.41 -1.17
N LYS A 32 0.42 -6.23 -1.08
CA LYS A 32 -0.31 -5.40 -2.07
C LYS A 32 -1.44 -4.57 -1.45
N ALA A 33 -1.05 -3.56 -0.67
CA ALA A 33 -1.84 -2.34 -0.51
C ALA A 33 -0.91 -1.12 -0.55
N GLN A 34 -0.07 -1.06 -1.59
CA GLN A 34 0.84 0.06 -1.79
C GLN A 34 0.15 1.16 -2.61
N GLY A 35 -0.20 2.26 -1.92
CA GLY A 35 0.21 3.59 -2.39
C GLY A 35 -0.69 4.37 -3.35
N GLY A 36 -1.94 3.98 -3.61
CA GLY A 36 -2.85 4.77 -4.45
C GLY A 36 -3.21 6.14 -3.85
N TRP A 37 -3.56 6.17 -2.56
CA TRP A 37 -4.07 7.38 -1.90
C TRP A 37 -3.01 8.47 -1.69
N LYS A 38 -1.75 8.09 -1.47
CA LYS A 38 -0.67 9.06 -1.17
C LYS A 38 -0.37 9.99 -2.34
N ARG A 39 -0.66 9.57 -3.58
CA ARG A 39 -0.49 10.40 -4.80
C ARG A 39 -1.55 11.49 -4.92
N ALA A 40 -2.77 11.23 -4.46
CA ALA A 40 -3.84 12.23 -4.48
C ALA A 40 -3.50 13.41 -3.54
N ILE A 41 -3.00 13.14 -2.33
CA ILE A 41 -2.66 14.18 -1.35
C ILE A 41 -1.61 15.17 -1.88
N GLY A 42 -0.59 14.67 -2.59
CA GLY A 42 0.48 15.53 -3.14
C GLY A 42 -0.02 16.53 -4.20
N LEU A 43 -0.93 16.10 -5.09
CA LEU A 43 -1.50 16.97 -6.12
C LEU A 43 -2.40 18.06 -5.53
N TRP A 44 -3.22 17.72 -4.53
CA TRP A 44 -4.06 18.70 -3.83
C TRP A 44 -3.24 19.75 -3.08
N PHE A 45 -2.15 19.34 -2.39
CA PHE A 45 -1.28 20.28 -1.68
C PHE A 45 -0.59 21.27 -2.64
N ALA A 46 -0.10 20.79 -3.79
CA ALA A 46 0.52 21.64 -4.79
C ALA A 46 -0.46 22.69 -5.35
N LEU A 47 -1.71 22.31 -5.63
CA LEU A 47 -2.75 23.25 -6.08
C LEU A 47 -3.13 24.28 -5.01
N ILE A 48 -3.26 23.87 -3.75
CA ILE A 48 -3.56 24.78 -2.62
C ILE A 48 -2.43 25.79 -2.43
N VAL A 49 -1.17 25.35 -2.47
CA VAL A 49 -0.01 26.25 -2.31
C VAL A 49 0.09 27.25 -3.45
N LEU A 50 -0.11 26.82 -4.70
CA LEU A 50 -0.15 27.71 -5.86
C LEU A 50 -1.29 28.72 -5.77
N PHE A 51 -2.47 28.29 -5.30
CA PHE A 51 -3.62 29.17 -5.09
C PHE A 51 -3.35 30.21 -3.98
N LEU A 52 -2.75 29.81 -2.85
CA LEU A 52 -2.40 30.74 -1.78
C LEU A 52 -1.30 31.73 -2.20
N LEU A 53 -0.28 31.28 -2.95
CA LEU A 53 0.78 32.15 -3.48
C LEU A 53 0.24 33.17 -4.49
N THR A 54 -0.63 32.74 -5.39
CA THR A 54 -1.28 33.65 -6.36
C THR A 54 -2.22 34.63 -5.66
N TRP A 55 -2.95 34.19 -4.62
CA TRP A 55 -3.73 35.09 -3.76
C TRP A 55 -2.84 36.09 -3.01
N GLN A 56 -1.68 35.67 -2.51
CA GLN A 56 -0.74 36.52 -1.77
C GLN A 56 -0.07 37.56 -2.69
N LEU A 57 0.17 37.23 -3.97
CA LEU A 57 0.70 38.18 -4.96
C LEU A 57 -0.36 39.13 -5.55
N ILE A 58 -1.65 38.75 -5.57
CA ILE A 58 -2.74 39.59 -6.06
C ILE A 58 -3.39 40.47 -4.97
N SER A 59 -3.03 40.23 -3.70
CA SER A 59 -3.39 41.06 -2.54
C SER A 59 -2.29 42.06 -2.11
N PRO A 60 -1.59 42.81 -3.00
CA PRO A 60 -0.79 43.93 -2.58
C PRO A 60 -1.70 45.15 -2.47
N ARG A 61 -2.41 45.26 -1.33
CA ARG A 61 -2.73 46.47 -0.57
C ARG A 61 -3.78 46.19 0.50
#